data_AF-A0AAU9M5R6-F1
#
_entry.id   AF-A0AAU9M5R6-F1
#
_cell.length_a   1.000
_cell.length_b   1.000
_cell.length_c   1.000
_cell.angle_alpha   90.00
_cell.angle_beta   90.00
_cell.angle_gamma   90.00
#
_symmetry.space_group_name_H-M   'P 1'
#
loop_
_entity.id
_entity.type
_entity.pdbx_description
1 polymer ?
#
loop_
_entity_poly.entity_id
_entity_poly.type
_entity_poly.pdbx_seq_one_letter_code
_entity_poly.pdbx_strand_id
1 'polypeptide(L)' 'MFWYASSAGERGIQVIIVGAGGAAHLPGMVAALTPLPVIGVPVRASTLDDLDSLLSIVQEDVSEAEALPVIIDLQ' A
#
# COMPACT_ATOMS: atom_id res chain seq x y z
N MET A 1 -0.85 -8.56 9.51
CA MET A 1 -0.24 -7.97 8.30
C MET A 1 0.97 -8.78 7.83
N PHE A 2 2.07 -8.84 8.60
CA PHE A 2 3.33 -9.49 8.19
C PHE A 2 3.15 -10.89 7.58
N TRP A 3 2.61 -11.84 8.36
CA TRP A 3 2.39 -13.22 7.87
C TRP A 3 1.49 -13.27 6.62
N TYR A 4 0.50 -12.39 6.53
CA TYR A 4 -0.42 -12.36 5.39
C TYR A 4 0.30 -11.94 4.10
N ALA A 5 1.14 -10.91 4.17
CA ALA A 5 1.91 -10.41 3.03
C ALA A 5 3.01 -11.39 2.60
N SER A 6 3.75 -11.95 3.57
CA SER A 6 4.86 -12.86 3.28
C SER A 6 4.41 -14.22 2.73
N SER A 7 3.25 -14.73 3.15
CA SER A 7 2.68 -15.99 2.65
C SER A 7 1.75 -15.83 1.44
N ALA A 8 1.58 -14.60 0.93
CA ALA A 8 0.57 -14.34 -0.10
C ALA A 8 0.80 -15.16 -1.39
N GLY A 9 2.06 -15.28 -1.84
CA GLY A 9 2.40 -16.06 -3.03
C GLY A 9 2.09 -17.56 -2.87
N GLU A 10 2.38 -18.13 -1.69
CA GLU A 10 2.08 -19.54 -1.38
C GLU A 10 0.58 -19.84 -1.40
N ARG A 11 -0.24 -18.84 -1.06
CA ARG A 11 -1.70 -18.92 -1.10
C ARG A 11 -2.28 -18.72 -2.51
N GLY A 12 -1.44 -18.57 -3.53
CA GLY A 12 -1.86 -18.34 -4.92
C GLY A 12 -2.37 -16.92 -5.18
N ILE A 13 -2.08 -15.96 -4.30
CA ILE A 13 -2.41 -14.55 -4.51
C ILE A 13 -1.49 -13.98 -5.58
N GLN A 14 -2.07 -13.24 -6.52
CA GLN A 14 -1.35 -12.64 -7.64
C GLN A 14 -1.14 -11.12 -7.46
N VAL A 15 -2.06 -10.44 -6.76
CA VAL A 15 -2.04 -8.99 -6.51
C VAL A 15 -2.64 -8.73 -5.13
N ILE A 16 -2.11 -7.75 -4.40
CA ILE A 16 -2.66 -7.29 -3.11
C ILE A 16 -3.17 -5.86 -3.26
N ILE A 17 -4.43 -5.62 -2.88
CA ILE A 17 -5.02 -4.27 -2.86
C ILE A 17 -5.16 -3.85 -1.40
N VAL A 18 -4.58 -2.71 -1.03
CA VAL A 18 -4.52 -2.20 0.34
C VAL A 18 -5.27 -0.87 0.41
N GLY A 19 -6.39 -0.86 1.12
CA GLY A 19 -7.07 0.37 1.51
C GLY A 19 -6.42 0.95 2.77
N ALA A 20 -5.95 2.20 2.73
CA ALA A 20 -5.36 2.88 3.88
C ALA A 20 -5.77 4.36 3.94
N GLY A 21 -6.09 4.85 5.14
CA GLY A 21 -6.48 6.25 5.39
C GLY A 21 -5.70 6.87 6.54
N GLY A 22 -5.66 8.20 6.58
CA GLY A 22 -4.85 8.97 7.53
C GLY A 22 -3.38 8.96 7.13
N ALA A 23 -2.49 8.57 8.05
CA ALA A 23 -1.10 8.25 7.73
C ALA A 23 -1.07 6.86 7.05
N ALA A 24 -1.07 6.84 5.73
CA ALA A 24 -1.29 5.65 4.93
C ALA A 24 0.03 4.92 4.59
N HIS A 25 0.75 4.48 5.63
CA HIS A 25 2.00 3.72 5.52
C HIS A 25 1.80 2.21 5.27
N LEU A 26 0.57 1.71 5.36
CA LEU A 26 0.28 0.28 5.18
C LEU A 26 0.62 -0.28 3.78
N PRO A 27 0.36 0.42 2.66
CA PRO A 27 0.73 -0.09 1.34
C PRO A 27 2.25 -0.30 1.19
N GLY A 28 3.06 0.67 1.65
CA GLY A 28 4.53 0.57 1.64
C GLY A 28 5.03 -0.60 2.50
N MET A 29 4.50 -0.74 3.71
CA MET A 29 4.83 -1.89 4.58
C MET A 29 4.46 -3.24 3.97
N VAL A 30 3.33 -3.34 3.24
CA VAL A 30 2.93 -4.60 2.59
C VAL A 30 3.82 -4.88 1.38
N ALA A 31 4.15 -3.86 0.57
CA ALA A 31 5.05 -3.98 -0.58
C ALA A 31 6.47 -4.43 -0.18
N ALA A 32 6.98 -3.97 0.97
CA ALA A 32 8.28 -4.40 1.48
C ALA A 32 8.33 -5.88 1.93
N LEU A 33 7.18 -6.53 2.12
CA LEU A 33 7.09 -7.88 2.69
C LEU A 33 6.69 -8.95 1.67
N THR A 34 6.51 -8.57 0.41
CA THR A 34 6.04 -9.48 -0.62
C THR A 34 6.60 -9.09 -1.99
N PRO A 35 6.98 -10.05 -2.84
CA PRO A 35 7.36 -9.75 -4.22
C PRO A 35 6.14 -9.51 -5.13
N LEU A 36 4.92 -9.68 -4.61
CA LEU A 36 3.69 -9.50 -5.39
C LEU A 36 3.39 -8.01 -5.61
N PRO A 37 2.77 -7.65 -6.75
CA PRO A 37 2.24 -6.31 -6.96
C PRO A 37 1.28 -5.88 -5.84
N VAL A 38 1.53 -4.69 -5.29
CA VAL A 38 0.68 -4.05 -4.27
C VAL A 38 0.05 -2.80 -4.85
N ILE A 39 -1.26 -2.64 -4.68
CA ILE A 39 -2.01 -1.46 -5.11
C ILE A 39 -2.50 -0.74 -3.86
N GLY A 40 -2.05 0.50 -3.68
CA GLY A 40 -2.49 1.37 -2.60
C GLY A 40 -3.75 2.13 -3.00
N VAL A 41 -4.82 1.99 -2.22
CA VAL A 41 -6.07 2.73 -2.40
C VAL A 41 -6.24 3.67 -1.20
N PRO A 42 -6.19 5.00 -1.38
CA PRO A 42 -6.43 5.93 -0.30
C PRO A 42 -7.89 5.83 0.15
N VAL A 43 -8.10 5.72 1.46
CA VAL A 43 -9.43 5.70 2.08
C VAL A 43 -9.58 6.99 2.88
N ARG A 44 -10.66 7.74 2.66
CA ARG A 44 -10.89 9.02 3.34
C ARG A 44 -10.82 8.86 4.87
N ALA A 45 -9.92 9.61 5.51
CA ALA A 45 -9.88 9.75 6.96
C ALA A 45 -10.54 11.07 7.35
N SER A 46 -11.38 11.03 8.39
CA SER A 46 -12.34 12.07 8.77
C SER A 46 -11.76 13.42 9.24
N THR A 47 -10.44 13.63 9.24
CA THR A 47 -9.83 14.75 9.98
C THR A 47 -8.92 15.69 9.20
N LEU A 48 -8.40 15.38 8.01
CA LEU A 48 -7.46 16.25 7.26
C LEU A 48 -7.55 16.08 5.73
N ASP A 49 -8.70 16.38 5.13
CA ASP A 49 -8.95 16.64 3.69
C ASP A 49 -8.02 15.94 2.67
N ASP A 50 -7.92 14.60 2.75
CA ASP A 50 -7.34 13.68 1.75
C ASP A 50 -5.85 13.85 1.38
N LEU A 51 -5.23 14.99 1.64
CA LEU A 51 -3.85 15.28 1.24
C LEU A 51 -2.85 14.43 2.00
N ASP A 52 -3.06 14.21 3.29
CA ASP A 52 -2.12 13.45 4.12
C ASP A 52 -2.07 11.96 3.74
N SER A 53 -3.19 11.39 3.30
CA SER A 53 -3.24 10.00 2.83
C SER A 53 -2.61 9.82 1.46
N LEU A 54 -2.85 10.75 0.52
CA LEU A 54 -2.17 10.73 -0.77
C LEU A 54 -0.66 10.96 -0.60
N LEU A 55 -0.26 11.97 0.18
CA LEU A 55 1.14 12.30 0.39
C LEU A 55 1.91 11.21 1.15
N SER A 56 1.28 10.45 2.04
CA SER A 56 1.95 9.36 2.76
C SER A 56 2.12 8.08 1.93
N ILE A 57 1.29 7.85 0.91
CA ILE A 57 1.49 6.73 -0.03
C ILE A 57 2.46 7.12 -1.15
N VAL A 58 2.36 8.36 -1.67
CA VAL A 58 3.20 8.85 -2.79
C VAL A 58 4.65 9.11 -2.37
N GLN A 59 4.90 9.58 -1.14
CA GLN A 59 6.23 10.04 -0.71
C GLN A 59 7.06 8.99 0.03
N GLU A 60 6.57 7.77 0.23
CA GLU A 60 7.40 6.71 0.80
C GLU A 60 8.54 6.37 -0.18
N ASP A 61 9.78 6.59 0.26
CA ASP A 61 10.99 6.30 -0.50
C ASP A 61 11.27 4.79 -0.46
N VAL A 62 10.71 4.06 -1.43
CA VAL A 62 10.93 2.61 -1.59
C VAL A 62 12.29 2.40 -2.25
N SER A 63 13.35 2.54 -1.46
CA SER A 63 14.67 2.08 -1.86
C SER A 63 14.67 0.55 -1.95
N GLU A 64 14.86 0.04 -3.17
CA GLU A 64 15.15 -1.36 -3.55
C GLU A 64 14.01 -2.39 -3.68
N ALA A 65 12.72 -2.03 -3.62
CA ALA A 65 11.67 -3.01 -3.97
C ALA A 65 11.21 -2.85 -5.42
N GLU A 66 11.37 -3.89 -6.25
CA GLU A 66 10.77 -3.96 -7.60
C GLU A 66 9.23 -3.92 -7.61
N ALA A 67 8.60 -3.93 -6.42
CA ALA A 67 7.18 -3.73 -6.24
C ALA A 67 6.89 -2.25 -5.95
N LEU A 68 6.81 -1.42 -7.01
CA LEU A 68 6.27 -0.07 -6.87
C LEU A 68 4.77 -0.18 -6.51
N PRO A 69 4.31 0.40 -5.39
CA PRO A 69 2.88 0.46 -5.14
C PRO A 69 2.22 1.34 -6.20
N VAL A 70 1.35 0.76 -7.02
CA VAL A 70 0.54 1.55 -7.96
C VAL A 70 -0.56 2.21 -7.15
N ILE A 71 -0.54 3.54 -7.10
CA ILE A 71 -1.54 4.33 -6.41
C ILE A 71 -2.67 4.59 -7.39
N ILE A 72 -3.86 4.09 -7.07
CA ILE A 72 -5.07 4.40 -7.82
C ILE A 72 -5.88 5.35 -6.96
N ASP A 73 -5.87 6.62 -7.35
CA ASP A 73 -6.78 7.62 -6.79
C ASP A 73 -8.19 7.31 -7.29
N LEU A 74 -9.13 7.08 -6.36
CA LEU A 74 -10.55 6.82 -6.64
C LEU A 74 -11.43 8.05 -6.38
N GLN A 75 -10.85 9.24 -6.21
CA GLN A 75 -11.57 10.51 -6.15
C GLN A 75 -12.37 10.79 -7.43
#